data_AF-A0A383DCA9-F1
#
_entry.id   AF-A0A383DCA9-F1
#
_cell.length_a   1.000
_cell.length_b   1.000
_cell.length_c   1.000
_cell.angle_alpha   90.00
_cell.angle_beta   90.00
_cell.angle_gamma   90.00
#
_symmetry.space_group_name_H-M   'P 1'
#
loop_
_entity.id
_entity.type
_entity.pdbx_description
1 polymer ?
#
loop_
_entity_poly.entity_id
_entity_poly.type
_entity_poly.pdbx_seq_one_letter_code
_entity_poly.pdbx_strand_id
1 'polypeptide(L)'
;MELGLSGLASGFDWKSVVDQLVEVERAPQRRARREQYEVSEKNRILSLIKDDLSALQNKSKALKDSDLYQSRTTSVSDSTIGSSSVSSGAALGNYEFEFFQKPPLEFRRGADAGKVVDSTAVIDSNGFDVGITTGTITINDEIITVQTSDTQATLLTKVTTADS
;
A
#
# COMPACT_ATOMS: atom_id res chain seq x y z
N MET A 1 62.38 -31.58 -33.38
CA MET A 1 63.09 -30.54 -34.12
C MET A 1 62.19 -30.18 -35.31
N GLU A 2 61.88 -28.90 -35.45
CA GLU A 2 61.31 -28.28 -36.67
C GLU A 2 59.82 -28.51 -36.98
N LEU A 3 58.95 -27.84 -36.21
CA LEU A 3 57.59 -27.44 -36.63
C LEU A 3 57.49 -25.91 -36.77
N GLY A 4 58.60 -25.24 -37.09
CA GLY A 4 58.72 -23.78 -37.00
C GLY A 4 58.78 -23.03 -38.33
N LEU A 5 59.03 -23.67 -39.47
CA LEU A 5 59.50 -22.94 -40.67
C LEU A 5 58.80 -23.28 -42.00
N SER A 6 57.77 -24.13 -42.03
CA SER A 6 57.09 -24.52 -43.28
C SER A 6 56.00 -23.56 -43.78
N GLY A 7 55.67 -22.50 -43.03
CA GLY A 7 54.54 -21.60 -43.33
C GLY A 7 54.91 -20.23 -43.90
N LEU A 8 56.16 -19.78 -43.75
CA LEU A 8 56.55 -18.40 -44.09
C LEU A 8 57.05 -18.22 -45.54
N ALA A 9 57.32 -19.31 -46.26
CA ALA A 9 57.86 -19.28 -47.62
C ALA A 9 56.87 -19.70 -48.74
N SER A 10 55.67 -20.20 -48.41
CA SER A 10 54.78 -20.86 -49.38
C SER A 10 53.67 -19.97 -49.97
N GLY A 11 53.53 -18.69 -49.58
CA GLY A 11 52.36 -17.89 -49.99
C GLY A 11 51.02 -18.45 -49.48
N PHE A 12 51.06 -19.33 -48.49
CA PHE A 12 49.88 -19.92 -47.86
C PHE A 12 49.34 -18.95 -46.81
N ASP A 13 48.19 -18.36 -47.11
CA ASP A 13 47.50 -17.42 -46.24
C ASP A 13 46.76 -18.17 -45.11
N TRP A 14 47.52 -18.66 -44.13
CA TRP A 14 46.99 -19.32 -42.94
C TRP A 14 46.07 -18.38 -42.14
N LYS A 15 46.29 -17.07 -42.25
CA LYS A 15 45.46 -16.07 -41.60
C LYS A 15 44.04 -16.09 -42.17
N SER A 16 43.89 -16.17 -43.49
CA SER A 16 42.59 -16.34 -44.15
C SER A 16 41.86 -17.62 -43.72
N VAL A 17 42.58 -18.75 -43.58
CA VAL A 17 41.97 -20.02 -43.11
C VAL A 17 41.49 -19.94 -41.66
N VAL A 18 42.29 -19.31 -40.77
CA VAL A 18 41.90 -19.09 -39.37
C VAL A 18 40.71 -18.13 -39.30
N ASP A 19 40.72 -17.05 -40.08
CA ASP A 19 39.62 -16.08 -40.13
C ASP A 19 38.32 -16.77 -40.61
N GLN A 20 38.38 -17.67 -41.61
CA GLN A 20 37.24 -18.47 -42.07
C GLN A 20 36.71 -19.44 -41.00
N LEU A 21 37.58 -20.13 -40.25
CA LEU A 21 37.17 -21.02 -39.15
C LEU A 21 36.48 -20.25 -38.02
N VAL A 22 37.05 -19.11 -37.63
CA VAL A 22 36.44 -18.19 -36.64
C VAL A 22 35.09 -17.67 -37.13
N GLU A 23 34.96 -17.39 -38.43
CA GLU A 23 33.70 -16.93 -39.01
C GLU A 23 32.61 -18.01 -39.02
N VAL A 24 32.97 -19.27 -39.25
CA VAL A 24 32.07 -20.42 -39.13
C VAL A 24 31.65 -20.63 -37.67
N GLU A 25 32.57 -20.52 -36.72
CA GLU A 25 32.28 -20.62 -35.28
C GLU A 25 31.35 -19.49 -34.78
N ARG A 26 31.40 -18.31 -35.42
CA ARG A 26 30.48 -17.19 -35.15
C ARG A 26 29.09 -17.36 -35.76
N ALA A 27 28.90 -18.25 -36.73
CA ALA A 27 27.60 -18.49 -37.37
C ALA A 27 26.48 -18.87 -36.37
N PRO A 28 26.66 -19.84 -35.44
CA PRO A 28 25.66 -20.15 -34.42
C PRO A 28 25.39 -18.96 -33.48
N GLN A 29 26.41 -18.17 -33.12
CA GLN A 29 26.22 -16.99 -32.27
C GLN A 29 25.38 -15.91 -32.97
N ARG A 30 25.61 -15.68 -34.26
CA ARG A 30 24.79 -14.75 -35.06
C ARG A 30 23.35 -15.23 -35.17
N ARG A 31 23.14 -16.54 -35.37
CA ARG A 31 21.81 -17.15 -35.39
C ARG A 31 21.09 -16.97 -34.05
N ALA A 32 21.75 -17.31 -32.95
CA ALA A 32 21.18 -17.16 -31.61
C ALA A 32 20.83 -15.69 -31.30
N ARG A 33 21.69 -14.73 -31.68
CA ARG A 33 21.38 -13.28 -31.54
C ARG A 33 20.15 -12.86 -32.36
N ARG A 34 19.99 -13.38 -33.57
CA ARG A 34 18.80 -13.11 -34.39
C ARG A 34 17.54 -13.70 -33.76
N GLU A 35 17.61 -14.95 -33.28
CA GLU A 35 16.49 -15.61 -32.59
C GLU A 35 16.12 -14.85 -31.30
N GLN A 36 17.10 -14.38 -30.52
CA GLN A 36 16.86 -13.53 -29.36
C GLN A 36 16.15 -12.22 -29.72
N TYR A 37 16.58 -11.56 -30.80
CA TYR A 37 15.94 -10.35 -31.29
C TYR A 37 14.48 -10.60 -31.71
N GLU A 38 14.24 -11.67 -32.48
CA GLU A 38 12.89 -12.06 -32.90
C GLU A 38 11.97 -12.37 -31.70
N VAL A 39 12.46 -13.10 -30.70
CA VAL A 39 11.71 -13.40 -29.48
C VAL A 39 11.44 -12.13 -28.67
N SER A 40 12.44 -11.26 -28.53
CA SER A 40 12.28 -9.98 -27.83
C SER A 40 11.20 -9.11 -28.48
N GLU A 41 11.21 -9.02 -29.81
CA GLU A 41 10.22 -8.25 -30.55
C GLU A 41 8.81 -8.86 -30.42
N LYS A 42 8.68 -10.18 -30.50
CA LYS A 42 7.41 -10.88 -30.24
C LYS A 42 6.90 -10.62 -28.83
N ASN A 43 7.77 -10.69 -27.83
CA ASN A 43 7.42 -10.40 -26.43
C ASN A 43 6.97 -8.95 -26.25
N ARG A 44 7.63 -7.99 -26.92
CA ARG A 44 7.24 -6.58 -26.92
C ARG A 44 5.83 -6.40 -27.47
N ILE A 45 5.56 -6.97 -28.65
CA ILE A 45 4.23 -6.89 -29.29
C ILE A 45 3.16 -7.56 -28.43
N LEU A 46 3.43 -8.74 -27.87
CA LEU A 46 2.48 -9.43 -26.98
C LEU A 46 2.20 -8.66 -25.70
N SER A 47 3.21 -7.96 -25.17
CA SER A 47 3.04 -7.09 -24.00
C SER A 47 2.12 -5.91 -24.30
N LEU A 48 2.28 -5.26 -25.47
CA LEU A 48 1.38 -4.19 -25.91
C LEU A 48 -0.06 -4.68 -26.07
N ILE A 49 -0.26 -5.84 -26.70
CA ILE A 49 -1.59 -6.44 -26.84
C ILE A 49 -2.21 -6.75 -25.47
N LYS A 50 -1.41 -7.28 -24.54
CA LYS A 50 -1.86 -7.56 -23.18
C LYS A 50 -2.31 -6.28 -22.48
N ASP A 51 -1.57 -5.19 -22.62
CA ASP A 51 -1.89 -3.91 -22.00
C ASP A 51 -3.19 -3.34 -22.59
N ASP A 52 -3.34 -3.36 -23.91
CA ASP A 52 -4.56 -2.91 -24.60
C ASP A 52 -5.79 -3.74 -24.21
N LEU A 53 -5.66 -5.08 -24.13
CA LEU A 53 -6.74 -5.96 -23.70
C LEU A 53 -7.08 -5.75 -22.21
N SER A 54 -6.08 -5.49 -21.38
CA SER A 54 -6.30 -5.18 -19.96
C SER A 54 -7.04 -3.86 -19.80
N ALA A 55 -6.68 -2.84 -20.58
CA ALA A 55 -7.38 -1.56 -20.61
C ALA A 55 -8.83 -1.73 -21.09
N LEU A 56 -9.05 -2.50 -22.16
CA LEU A 56 -10.38 -2.80 -22.67
C LEU A 56 -11.22 -3.57 -21.64
N GLN A 57 -10.65 -4.58 -20.99
CA GLN A 57 -11.31 -5.36 -19.95
C GLN A 57 -11.74 -4.47 -18.78
N ASN A 58 -10.87 -3.56 -18.33
CA ASN A 58 -11.17 -2.64 -17.24
C ASN A 58 -12.30 -1.66 -17.62
N LYS A 59 -12.27 -1.11 -18.83
CA LYS A 59 -13.37 -0.27 -19.34
C LYS A 59 -14.67 -1.05 -19.45
N SER A 60 -14.63 -2.28 -19.93
CA SER A 60 -15.80 -3.15 -20.03
C SER A 60 -16.38 -3.47 -18.64
N LYS A 61 -15.55 -3.76 -17.64
CA LYS A 61 -15.99 -3.96 -16.25
C LYS A 61 -16.70 -2.72 -15.72
N ALA A 62 -16.12 -1.53 -15.90
CA ALA A 62 -16.73 -0.28 -15.48
C ALA A 62 -18.09 -0.04 -16.15
N LEU A 63 -18.22 -0.31 -17.45
CA LEU A 63 -19.49 -0.17 -18.18
C LEU A 63 -20.54 -1.22 -17.82
N LYS A 64 -20.13 -2.38 -17.30
CA LYS A 64 -21.04 -3.44 -16.83
C LYS A 64 -21.50 -3.21 -15.39
N ASP A 65 -20.89 -2.29 -14.67
CA ASP A 65 -21.26 -1.98 -13.30
C ASP A 65 -22.63 -1.28 -13.27
N SER A 66 -23.59 -1.88 -12.55
CA SER A 66 -24.93 -1.31 -12.41
C SER A 66 -24.93 -0.02 -11.61
N ASP A 67 -23.94 0.19 -10.73
CA ASP A 67 -23.83 1.39 -9.91
C ASP A 67 -23.55 2.63 -10.76
N LEU A 68 -22.85 2.46 -11.89
CA LEU A 68 -22.61 3.52 -12.86
C LEU A 68 -23.92 4.18 -13.32
N TYR A 69 -24.95 3.37 -13.60
CA TYR A 69 -26.24 3.83 -14.12
C TYR A 69 -27.24 4.25 -13.03
N GLN A 70 -26.96 3.87 -11.79
CA GLN A 70 -27.76 4.24 -10.62
C GLN A 70 -27.07 5.32 -9.77
N SER A 71 -25.98 5.90 -10.29
CA SER A 71 -25.22 6.95 -9.62
C SER A 71 -26.11 8.13 -9.26
N ARG A 72 -25.84 8.69 -8.08
CA ARG A 72 -26.58 9.80 -7.49
C ARG A 72 -25.62 10.94 -7.17
N THR A 73 -26.11 12.16 -7.30
CA THR A 73 -25.42 13.36 -6.83
C THR A 73 -26.21 13.95 -5.68
N THR A 74 -25.53 14.51 -4.70
CA THR A 74 -26.16 15.28 -3.62
C THR A 74 -25.64 16.71 -3.61
N SER A 75 -26.46 17.59 -3.07
CA SER A 75 -26.08 18.95 -2.68
C SER A 75 -26.56 19.21 -1.27
N VAL A 76 -25.84 20.07 -0.56
CA VAL A 76 -26.20 20.51 0.78
C VAL A 76 -26.48 22.01 0.72
N SER A 77 -27.50 22.47 1.44
CA SER A 77 -27.87 23.89 1.51
C SER A 77 -26.82 24.72 2.26
N ASP A 78 -26.19 24.15 3.30
CA ASP A 78 -25.14 24.79 4.08
C ASP A 78 -23.96 23.82 4.32
N SER A 79 -22.87 24.02 3.57
CA SER A 79 -21.65 23.22 3.69
C SER A 79 -20.81 23.53 4.93
N THR A 80 -21.16 24.55 5.71
CA THR A 80 -20.48 24.88 6.98
C THR A 80 -20.98 24.00 8.13
N ILE A 81 -22.20 23.48 8.02
CA ILE A 81 -22.82 22.58 9.00
C ILE A 81 -22.41 21.12 8.75
N GLY A 82 -22.33 20.72 7.47
CA GLY A 82 -21.92 19.35 7.12
C GLY A 82 -21.78 19.13 5.61
N SER A 83 -21.38 17.91 5.26
CA SER A 83 -21.33 17.42 3.88
C SER A 83 -22.30 16.25 3.69
N SER A 84 -22.61 15.94 2.44
CA SER A 84 -23.41 14.76 2.09
C SER A 84 -22.65 13.87 1.12
N SER A 85 -22.86 12.57 1.26
CA SER A 85 -22.48 11.55 0.29
C SER A 85 -23.70 10.65 0.04
N VAL A 86 -23.74 10.00 -1.11
CA VAL A 86 -24.87 9.17 -1.52
C VAL A 86 -24.37 7.93 -2.24
N SER A 87 -24.99 6.80 -1.94
CA SER A 87 -24.75 5.53 -2.63
C SER A 87 -25.58 5.45 -3.91
N SER A 88 -25.14 4.62 -4.86
CA SER A 88 -25.95 4.26 -6.03
C SER A 88 -27.32 3.72 -5.59
N GLY A 89 -28.36 4.05 -6.36
CA GLY A 89 -29.71 3.54 -6.10
C GLY A 89 -30.45 4.21 -4.95
N ALA A 90 -29.85 5.16 -4.23
CA ALA A 90 -30.57 5.95 -3.22
C ALA A 90 -31.82 6.62 -3.83
N ALA A 91 -32.88 6.73 -3.02
CA ALA A 91 -34.12 7.36 -3.42
C ALA A 91 -33.91 8.84 -3.75
N LEU A 92 -34.58 9.32 -4.79
CA LEU A 92 -34.52 10.71 -5.19
C LEU A 92 -35.45 11.54 -4.31
N GLY A 93 -34.96 12.69 -3.86
CA GLY A 93 -35.76 13.64 -3.11
C GLY A 93 -34.94 14.66 -2.35
N ASN A 94 -35.66 15.56 -1.71
CA ASN A 94 -35.10 16.53 -0.79
C ASN A 94 -35.27 15.99 0.63
N TYR A 95 -34.19 16.01 1.39
CA TYR A 95 -34.18 15.56 2.78
C TYR A 95 -33.85 16.76 3.67
N GLU A 96 -34.67 16.97 4.69
CA GLU A 96 -34.49 18.04 5.65
C GLU A 96 -33.90 17.47 6.93
N PHE A 97 -32.78 18.06 7.37
CA PHE A 97 -32.08 17.67 8.59
C PHE A 97 -31.95 18.89 9.50
N GLU A 98 -32.36 18.74 10.74
CA GLU A 98 -32.22 19.76 11.77
C GLU A 98 -31.21 19.28 12.83
N PHE A 99 -30.15 20.08 13.02
CA PHE A 99 -29.07 19.76 13.96
C PHE A 99 -29.16 20.69 15.17
N PHE A 100 -29.43 20.13 16.34
CA PHE A 100 -29.57 20.91 17.58
C PHE A 100 -28.25 21.11 18.33
N GLN A 101 -27.35 20.12 18.31
CA GLN A 101 -26.04 20.24 18.96
C GLN A 101 -24.99 19.38 18.26
N LYS A 102 -23.74 19.84 18.28
CA LYS A 102 -22.58 19.02 17.95
C LYS A 102 -22.31 18.05 19.12
N PRO A 103 -22.07 16.74 18.88
CA PRO A 103 -21.74 15.81 19.95
C PRO A 103 -20.58 16.36 20.80
N PRO A 104 -20.74 16.47 22.13
CA PRO A 104 -19.69 16.99 22.98
C PRO A 104 -18.52 15.99 22.98
N LEU A 105 -17.31 16.50 22.83
CA LEU A 105 -16.11 15.75 23.20
C LEU A 105 -16.01 15.81 24.73
N GLU A 106 -16.15 14.67 25.40
CA GLU A 106 -16.00 14.60 26.85
C GLU A 106 -14.52 14.59 27.24
N PHE A 107 -14.09 15.58 28.04
CA PHE A 107 -12.79 15.57 28.70
C PHE A 107 -12.99 15.68 30.21
N ARG A 108 -12.50 14.71 30.98
CA ARG A 108 -12.44 14.80 32.44
C ARG A 108 -11.08 15.37 32.84
N ARG A 109 -11.07 16.55 33.47
CA ARG A 109 -9.88 17.11 34.13
C ARG A 109 -10.19 17.27 35.62
N GLY A 110 -9.37 16.69 36.48
CA GLY A 110 -9.41 16.95 37.92
C GLY A 110 -8.71 18.26 38.26
N ALA A 111 -9.23 19.03 39.22
CA ALA A 111 -8.60 20.25 39.70
C ALA A 111 -7.28 19.97 40.48
N ASP A 112 -7.15 18.76 41.04
CA ASP A 112 -6.01 18.31 41.85
C ASP A 112 -5.33 17.11 41.20
N ALA A 113 -4.69 17.32 40.04
CA ALA A 113 -4.05 16.24 39.26
C ALA A 113 -2.73 15.73 39.87
N GLY A 114 -2.26 16.33 40.96
CA GLY A 114 -0.97 16.02 41.59
C GLY A 114 0.24 16.59 40.85
N LYS A 115 1.41 15.99 41.06
CA LYS A 115 2.69 16.33 40.43
C LYS A 115 2.75 15.86 38.97
N VAL A 116 3.78 16.33 38.26
CA VAL A 116 4.09 15.86 36.90
C VAL A 116 4.14 14.34 36.86
N VAL A 117 3.41 13.75 35.93
CA VAL A 117 3.30 12.30 35.78
C VAL A 117 4.59 11.73 35.18
N ASP A 118 5.11 10.66 35.78
CA ASP A 118 6.23 9.88 35.23
C ASP A 118 5.66 8.77 34.33
N SER A 119 5.97 8.84 33.04
CA SER A 119 5.51 7.87 32.03
C SER A 119 6.10 6.47 32.19
N THR A 120 7.14 6.32 33.00
CA THR A 120 7.82 5.05 33.25
C THR A 120 7.45 4.42 34.58
N ALA A 121 6.92 5.21 35.51
CA ALA A 121 6.42 4.71 36.79
C ALA A 121 5.08 3.99 36.65
N VAL A 122 4.81 3.08 37.57
CA VAL A 122 3.48 2.48 37.71
C VAL A 122 2.49 3.51 38.26
N ILE A 123 1.20 3.27 38.04
CA ILE A 123 0.12 4.21 38.38
C ILE A 123 0.04 4.48 39.89
N ASP A 124 0.33 3.47 40.72
CA ASP A 124 0.33 3.60 42.19
C ASP A 124 1.40 4.56 42.74
N SER A 125 2.58 4.55 42.13
CA SER A 125 3.70 5.40 42.54
C SER A 125 3.78 6.70 41.75
N ASN A 126 2.79 6.97 40.89
CA ASN A 126 2.78 8.17 40.09
C ASN A 126 2.42 9.40 40.93
N GLY A 127 2.70 10.59 40.40
CA GLY A 127 2.55 11.85 41.12
C GLY A 127 1.12 12.27 41.48
N PHE A 128 0.12 11.40 41.40
CA PHE A 128 -1.28 11.74 41.64
C PHE A 128 -1.51 12.14 43.10
N ASP A 129 -2.37 13.16 43.32
CA ASP A 129 -2.67 13.66 44.68
C ASP A 129 -3.65 12.75 45.44
N VAL A 130 -4.31 11.84 44.72
CA VAL A 130 -5.21 10.82 45.26
C VAL A 130 -4.58 9.44 45.11
N GLY A 131 -4.68 8.62 46.16
CA GLY A 131 -4.27 7.21 46.09
C GLY A 131 -5.12 6.47 45.07
N ILE A 132 -4.48 5.86 44.07
CA ILE A 132 -5.17 5.11 43.03
C ILE A 132 -5.38 3.67 43.50
N THR A 133 -6.59 3.15 43.33
CA THR A 133 -6.93 1.76 43.60
C THR A 133 -7.31 1.05 42.30
N THR A 134 -7.25 -0.28 42.29
CA THR A 134 -7.73 -1.07 41.16
C THR A 134 -9.20 -0.77 40.90
N GLY A 135 -9.52 -0.47 39.65
CA GLY A 135 -10.86 -0.07 39.23
C GLY A 135 -11.16 -0.50 37.80
N THR A 136 -12.37 -0.19 37.34
CA THR A 136 -12.80 -0.47 35.96
C THR A 136 -13.20 0.80 35.24
N ILE A 137 -12.90 0.84 33.95
CA ILE A 137 -13.36 1.87 33.02
C ILE A 137 -14.06 1.13 31.87
N THR A 138 -15.18 1.65 31.40
CA THR A 138 -15.89 1.10 30.24
C THR A 138 -15.71 2.01 29.04
N ILE A 139 -15.26 1.46 27.92
CA ILE A 139 -15.12 2.14 26.62
C ILE A 139 -15.79 1.24 25.58
N ASN A 140 -16.73 1.78 24.81
CA ASN A 140 -17.48 1.03 23.77
C ASN A 140 -18.01 -0.34 24.24
N ASP A 141 -18.60 -0.38 25.44
CA ASP A 141 -19.11 -1.60 26.11
C ASP A 141 -18.05 -2.64 26.55
N GLU A 142 -16.75 -2.39 26.34
CA GLU A 142 -15.67 -3.21 26.87
C GLU A 142 -15.21 -2.73 28.25
N ILE A 143 -15.07 -3.67 29.19
CA ILE A 143 -14.61 -3.39 30.56
C ILE A 143 -13.09 -3.51 30.62
N ILE A 144 -12.43 -2.38 30.83
CA ILE A 144 -10.98 -2.30 31.05
C ILE A 144 -10.72 -2.30 32.55
N THR A 145 -9.94 -3.28 33.02
CA THR A 145 -9.46 -3.29 34.40
C THR A 145 -8.14 -2.53 34.52
N VAL A 146 -8.17 -1.45 35.30
CA VAL A 146 -7.02 -0.62 35.68
C VAL A 146 -6.42 -1.18 36.95
N GLN A 147 -5.18 -1.64 36.88
CA GLN A 147 -4.42 -2.15 38.03
C GLN A 147 -3.45 -1.09 38.54
N THR A 148 -3.13 -1.15 39.83
CA THR A 148 -2.13 -0.28 40.46
C THR A 148 -0.72 -0.45 39.87
N SER A 149 -0.42 -1.66 39.37
CA SER A 149 0.84 -2.00 38.69
C SER A 149 0.90 -1.62 37.21
N ASP A 150 -0.19 -1.11 36.63
CA ASP A 150 -0.15 -0.67 35.24
C ASP A 150 0.75 0.57 35.11
N THR A 151 1.33 0.78 33.93
CA THR A 151 1.96 2.04 33.51
C THR A 151 1.04 2.78 32.54
N GLN A 152 1.31 4.07 32.29
CA GLN A 152 0.58 4.83 31.25
C GLN A 152 0.59 4.13 29.89
N ALA A 153 1.70 3.51 29.50
CA ALA A 153 1.82 2.78 28.23
C ALA A 153 0.89 1.56 28.18
N THR A 154 0.84 0.79 29.27
CA THR A 154 -0.05 -0.39 29.33
C THR A 154 -1.52 0.01 29.37
N LEU A 155 -1.87 1.10 30.07
CA LEU A 155 -3.24 1.61 30.09
C LEU A 155 -3.66 2.14 28.74
N LEU A 156 -2.81 2.92 28.07
CA LEU A 156 -3.08 3.40 26.72
C LEU A 156 -3.28 2.22 25.76
N THR A 157 -2.47 1.17 25.87
CA THR A 157 -2.61 -0.03 25.05
C THR A 157 -3.95 -0.74 25.29
N LYS A 158 -4.36 -0.88 26.56
CA LYS A 158 -5.67 -1.46 26.91
C LYS A 158 -6.82 -0.62 26.32
N VAL A 159 -6.74 0.70 26.44
CA VAL A 159 -7.73 1.64 25.88
C VAL A 159 -7.79 1.55 24.36
N THR A 160 -6.67 1.58 23.66
CA THR A 160 -6.66 1.50 22.20
C THR A 160 -7.13 0.14 21.69
N THR A 161 -6.87 -0.95 22.44
CA THR A 161 -7.35 -2.29 22.08
C THR A 161 -8.88 -2.37 22.20
N ALA A 162 -9.46 -1.79 23.25
CA ALA A 162 -10.90 -1.77 23.47
C ALA A 162 -11.67 -0.81 22.53
N ASP A 163 -10.97 0.16 21.94
CA ASP A 163 -11.53 1.11 20.97
C ASP A 163 -11.40 0.61 19.51
N SER A 164 -10.74 -0.52 19.29
CA SER A 164 -10.53 -1.14 17.95
C SER A 164 -11.68 -2.05 17.55
#